data_AF-A0A7K2Z8V5-F1
#
_entry.id   AF-A0A7K2Z8V5-F1
#
_cell.length_a   1.000
_cell.length_b   1.000
_cell.length_c   1.000
_cell.angle_alpha   90.00
_cell.angle_beta   90.00
_cell.angle_gamma   90.00
#
_symmetry.space_group_name_H-M   'P 1'
#
loop_
_entity.id
_entity.type
_entity.pdbx_description
1 polymer ?
#
loop_
_entity_poly.entity_id
_entity_poly.type
_entity_poly.pdbx_seq_one_letter_code
_entity_poly.pdbx_strand_id
1 'polypeptide(L)' 'GLLAGWDIARIMRYANAAGAIVASRIACSSAMPFPGEVERALAEGAVTEGIAAGPSGAAS' A
#
# COMPACT_ATOMS: atom_id res chain seq x y z
N GLY A 1 -9.23 -8.89 3.03
CA GLY A 1 -8.60 -10.22 2.97
C GLY A 1 -9.54 -11.28 3.49
N LEU A 2 -9.58 -11.49 4.82
CA LEU A 2 -10.40 -12.56 5.43
C LEU A 2 -11.89 -12.46 5.09
N LEU A 3 -12.49 -11.28 5.29
CA LEU A 3 -13.91 -11.04 4.95
C LEU A 3 -14.21 -11.09 3.45
N ALA A 4 -13.17 -11.02 2.60
CA ALA A 4 -13.28 -11.15 1.16
C ALA A 4 -13.02 -12.59 0.67
N GLY A 5 -12.90 -13.56 1.59
CA GLY A 5 -12.69 -14.98 1.26
C GLY A 5 -11.30 -15.28 0.68
N TRP A 6 -10.30 -14.42 0.90
CA TRP A 6 -8.95 -14.68 0.41
C TRP A 6 -8.27 -15.80 1.19
N ASP A 7 -7.43 -16.56 0.50
CA ASP A 7 -6.53 -17.50 1.16
C ASP A 7 -5.55 -16.76 2.11
N ILE A 8 -5.12 -17.46 3.17
CA ILE A 8 -4.25 -16.85 4.19
C ILE A 8 -2.92 -16.40 3.61
N ALA A 9 -2.33 -17.11 2.66
CA ALA A 9 -1.04 -16.76 2.08
C ALA A 9 -1.13 -15.44 1.28
N ARG A 10 -2.24 -15.22 0.56
CA ARG A 10 -2.56 -13.96 -0.10
C ARG A 10 -2.75 -12.84 0.91
N ILE A 11 -3.47 -13.09 2.01
CA ILE A 11 -3.63 -12.12 3.09
C ILE A 11 -2.26 -11.72 3.65
N MET A 12 -1.41 -12.68 3.95
CA MET A 12 -0.08 -12.42 4.52
C MET A 12 0.80 -11.63 3.57
N ARG A 13 0.86 -11.98 2.28
CA ARG A 13 1.64 -11.22 1.29
C ARG A 13 1.14 -9.77 1.17
N TYR A 14 -0.18 -9.60 1.07
CA TYR A 14 -0.78 -8.27 0.95
C TYR A 14 -0.54 -7.42 2.21
N ALA A 15 -0.73 -7.99 3.40
CA ALA A 15 -0.51 -7.31 4.67
C ALA A 15 0.96 -6.95 4.89
N ASN A 16 1.89 -7.84 4.54
CA ASN A 16 3.34 -7.58 4.63
C ASN A 16 3.75 -6.43 3.70
N ALA A 17 3.26 -6.40 2.46
CA ALA A 17 3.54 -5.32 1.53
C ALA A 17 2.98 -3.98 2.04
N ALA A 18 1.73 -3.97 2.54
CA ALA A 18 1.14 -2.77 3.11
C ALA A 18 1.92 -2.28 4.34
N GLY A 19 2.33 -3.18 5.24
CA GLY A 19 3.12 -2.85 6.43
C GLY A 19 4.52 -2.31 6.08
N ALA A 20 5.18 -2.86 5.07
CA ALA A 20 6.46 -2.37 4.59
C ALA A 20 6.36 -0.93 4.03
N ILE A 21 5.29 -0.62 3.31
CA ILE A 21 5.02 0.75 2.82
C ILE A 21 4.80 1.71 4.01
N VAL A 22 3.97 1.33 4.99
CA VAL A 22 3.74 2.16 6.18
C VAL A 22 5.05 2.42 6.93
N ALA A 23 5.88 1.39 7.12
CA ALA A 23 7.17 1.50 7.80
C ALA A 23 8.12 2.48 7.10
N SER A 24 8.08 2.60 5.76
CA SER A 24 8.91 3.54 5.00
C SER A 24 8.51 5.01 5.16
N ARG A 25 7.24 5.31 5.48
CA ARG A 25 6.69 6.67 5.40
C ARG A 25 6.90 7.55 6.64
N ILE A 26 7.56 7.04 7.70
CA ILE A 26 7.74 7.73 9.00
C ILE A 26 6.47 8.49 9.44
N ALA A 27 5.34 7.80 9.46
CA ALA A 27 4.03 8.38 9.78
C ALA A 27 3.16 7.40 10.59
N CYS A 28 2.43 7.91 11.57
CA CYS A 28 1.52 7.12 12.40
C CYS A 28 0.16 6.93 11.69
N SER A 29 -0.21 5.68 11.40
CA SER A 29 -1.51 5.14 10.88
C SER A 29 -2.21 5.81 9.69
N SER A 30 -2.08 7.11 9.49
CA SER A 30 -2.65 7.91 8.39
C SER A 30 -1.98 7.67 7.04
N ALA A 31 -0.81 7.02 7.03
CA ALA A 31 -0.05 6.72 5.82
C ALA A 31 -0.36 5.33 5.23
N MET A 32 -1.48 4.71 5.63
CA MET A 32 -1.91 3.43 5.08
C MET A 32 -2.01 3.52 3.54
N PRO A 33 -1.41 2.57 2.79
CA PRO A 33 -1.38 2.65 1.33
C PRO A 33 -2.74 2.36 0.69
N PHE A 34 -2.96 2.95 -0.49
CA PHE A 34 -4.06 2.59 -1.37
C PHE A 34 -3.83 1.21 -2.00
N PRO A 35 -4.90 0.50 -2.44
CA PRO A 35 -4.75 -0.82 -3.04
C PRO A 35 -3.76 -0.90 -4.19
N GLY A 36 -3.76 0.08 -5.10
CA GLY A 36 -2.83 0.12 -6.24
C GLY A 36 -1.35 0.22 -5.82
N GLU A 37 -1.05 0.84 -4.68
CA GLU A 37 0.32 0.94 -4.17
C GLU A 37 0.82 -0.42 -3.65
N VAL A 38 -0.07 -1.16 -2.99
CA VAL A 38 0.21 -2.52 -2.52
C VAL A 38 0.35 -3.50 -3.69
N GLU A 39 -0.54 -3.40 -4.68
CA GLU A 39 -0.50 -4.23 -5.90
C GLU A 39 0.79 -4.01 -6.69
N ARG A 40 1.20 -2.74 -6.85
CA ARG A 40 2.48 -2.41 -7.48
C ARG A 40 3.66 -2.99 -6.72
N ALA A 41 3.70 -2.83 -5.38
CA ALA A 41 4.79 -3.37 -4.57
C ALA A 41 4.87 -4.91 -4.65
N LEU A 42 3.73 -5.60 -4.73
CA LEU A 42 3.68 -7.05 -4.93
C LEU A 42 4.16 -7.47 -6.32
N ALA A 43 3.82 -6.71 -7.37
CA ALA A 43 4.27 -6.97 -8.74
C ALA A 43 5.78 -6.71 -8.91
N GLU A 44 6.30 -5.66 -8.29
CA GLU A 44 7.72 -5.28 -8.34
C GLU A 44 8.59 -6.11 -7.39
N GLY A 45 8.00 -6.69 -6.33
CA GLY A 45 8.74 -7.35 -5.26
C GLY A 45 9.54 -6.37 -4.39
N ALA A 46 9.22 -5.08 -4.44
CA ALA A 46 9.91 -4.01 -3.73
C ALA A 46 8.93 -2.90 -3.31
N VAL A 47 9.27 -2.19 -2.22
CA VAL A 47 8.56 -0.96 -1.84
C VAL A 47 9.31 0.22 -2.43
N THR A 48 8.67 0.90 -3.37
CA THR A 48 9.19 2.15 -3.94
C THR A 48 8.64 3.32 -3.12
N GLU A 49 9.50 4.11 -2.47
CA GLU A 49 9.08 5.33 -1.76
C GLU A 49 8.46 6.31 -2.76
N GLY A 50 7.22 6.72 -2.48
CA GLY A 50 6.47 7.59 -3.39
C GLY A 50 7.06 8.99 -3.40
N ILE A 51 7.35 9.50 -4.59
CA ILE A 51 7.36 10.94 -4.87
C ILE A 51 6.00 11.47 -4.39
N ALA A 52 6.00 12.16 -3.25
CA ALA A 52 4.82 12.86 -2.74
C ALA A 52 4.54 14.06 -3.65
N ALA A 53 3.74 13.86 -4.69
CA ALA A 53 3.01 14.93 -5.36
C ALA A 53 1.80 14.33 -6.09
N GLY A 54 0.64 14.36 -5.44
CA GLY A 54 -0.60 14.43 -6.21
C GLY A 54 -0.60 15.73 -7.03
N PRO A 55 -1.31 15.82 -8.15
CA PRO A 55 -1.62 17.12 -8.71
C PRO A 55 -2.45 17.89 -7.69
N SER A 56 -1.87 18.95 -7.12
CA SER A 56 -2.65 20.06 -6.60
C SER A 56 -3.41 20.67 -7.79
N GLY A 57 -4.72 20.44 -7.84
CA GLY A 57 -5.59 20.94 -8.89
C GLY A 57 -7.05 20.64 -8.57
N ALA A 58 -7.79 21.68 -8.21
CA ALA A 58 -9.23 21.69 -7.95
C ALA A 58 -10.09 21.47 -9.22
N ALA A 59 -11.42 21.41 -9.00
CA ALA A 59 -12.55 21.34 -9.95
C ALA A 59 -13.00 19.90 -10.27
N SER A 60 -14.27 19.48 -10.11
CA SER A 60 -15.54 20.14 -9.75
C SER A 60 -16.48 19.10 -9.15
#